data_AF-A0A182AL89-F1
#
_entry.id   AF-A0A182AL89-F1
#
_cell.length_a   1.000
_cell.length_b   1.000
_cell.length_c   1.000
_cell.angle_alpha   90.00
_cell.angle_beta   90.00
_cell.angle_gamma   90.00
#
_symmetry.space_group_name_H-M   'P 1'
#
loop_
_entity.id
_entity.type
_entity.pdbx_description
1 polymer ?
#
loop_
_entity_poly.entity_id
_entity_poly.type
_entity_poly.pdbx_seq_one_letter_code
_entity_poly.pdbx_strand_id
1 'polypeptide(L)' 'MEMPPAPASWRHRGCHVDLAADSPHHTLFRVTHASGVSLGEAANLEEARLLIDRELPLLRQRLAATA' A
#
# COMPACT_ATOMS: atom_id res chain seq x y z
N MET A 1 -10.77 -27.28 -2.28
CA MET A 1 -10.88 -25.81 -2.38
C MET A 1 -10.27 -25.24 -1.13
N GLU A 2 -8.96 -25.02 -1.15
CA GLU A 2 -8.29 -24.28 -0.09
C GLU A 2 -8.62 -22.80 -0.30
N MET A 3 -9.37 -22.21 0.62
CA MET A 3 -9.50 -20.75 0.67
C MET A 3 -8.08 -20.21 0.84
N PRO A 4 -7.59 -19.32 -0.06
CA PRO A 4 -6.30 -18.70 0.17
C PRO A 4 -6.36 -17.99 1.53
N PRO A 5 -5.33 -18.10 2.38
CA PRO A 5 -5.28 -17.32 3.60
C PRO A 5 -5.50 -15.86 3.20
N ALA A 6 -6.45 -15.19 3.84
CA ALA A 6 -6.77 -13.79 3.55
C ALA A 6 -5.46 -13.00 3.39
N PRO A 7 -5.30 -12.18 2.33
CA PRO A 7 -4.06 -11.47 2.10
C PRO A 7 -3.69 -10.73 3.38
N ALA A 8 -2.44 -10.86 3.81
CA ALA A 8 -1.95 -10.15 4.97
C ALA A 8 -2.09 -8.64 4.69
N SER A 9 -3.17 -8.05 5.19
CA SER A 9 -3.50 -6.65 5.00
C SER A 9 -2.89 -5.88 6.16
N TRP A 10 -1.90 -5.06 5.86
CA TRP A 10 -1.24 -4.20 6.82
C TRP A 10 -1.76 -2.78 6.71
N ARG A 11 -1.79 -2.05 7.84
CA ARG A 11 -2.18 -0.65 7.88
C ARG A 11 -1.04 0.20 8.41
N HIS A 12 -0.72 1.29 7.70
CA HIS A 12 0.32 2.22 8.08
C HIS A 12 -0.05 3.66 7.71
N ARG A 13 -0.09 4.57 8.71
CA ARG A 13 -0.44 6.00 8.57
C ARG A 13 -1.72 6.30 7.76
N GLY A 14 -2.73 5.41 7.83
CA GLY A 14 -3.97 5.56 7.05
C GLY A 14 -3.90 4.97 5.64
N CYS A 15 -2.80 4.32 5.28
CA CYS A 15 -2.66 3.52 4.08
C CYS A 15 -2.85 2.04 4.39
N HIS A 16 -3.47 1.33 3.47
CA HIS A 16 -3.59 -0.11 3.40
C HIS A 16 -2.48 -0.66 2.51
N VAL A 17 -1.84 -1.73 2.95
CA VAL A 17 -0.82 -2.47 2.22
C VAL A 17 -1.35 -3.88 2.06
N ASP A 18 -1.72 -4.23 0.84
CA ASP A 18 -2.32 -5.51 0.50
C ASP A 18 -1.35 -6.31 -0.35
N LEU A 19 -1.22 -7.61 -0.08
CA LEU A 19 -0.43 -8.51 -0.90
C LEU A 19 -1.14 -8.71 -2.25
N ALA A 20 -0.55 -8.17 -3.32
CA ALA A 20 -1.08 -8.22 -4.67
C ALA A 20 -0.63 -9.48 -5.42
N ALA A 21 0.63 -9.86 -5.24
CA ALA A 21 1.17 -11.11 -5.77
C ALA A 21 2.21 -11.67 -4.81
N ASP A 22 2.22 -12.99 -4.65
CA ASP A 22 3.27 -13.68 -3.91
C ASP A 22 3.72 -14.90 -4.71
N SER A 23 5.01 -14.93 -5.00
CA SER A 23 5.66 -15.97 -5.81
C SER A 23 7.04 -16.24 -5.20
N PRO A 24 7.60 -17.45 -5.37
CA PRO A 24 8.92 -17.80 -4.83
C PRO A 24 10.06 -16.86 -5.24
N HIS A 25 9.86 -16.13 -6.34
CA HIS A 25 10.84 -15.21 -6.92
C HIS A 25 10.42 -13.73 -6.83
N HIS A 26 9.17 -13.46 -6.44
CA HIS A 26 8.63 -12.10 -6.49
C HIS A 26 7.43 -11.95 -5.55
N THR A 27 7.55 -11.03 -4.61
CA THR A 27 6.43 -10.60 -3.77
C THR A 27 6.10 -9.17 -4.16
N LEU A 28 4.81 -8.84 -4.27
CA LEU A 28 4.32 -7.54 -4.67
C LEU A 28 3.21 -7.12 -3.70
N PHE A 29 3.40 -5.96 -3.10
CA PHE A 29 2.45 -5.30 -2.22
C PHE A 29 1.88 -4.08 -2.91
N ARG A 30 0.57 -3.90 -2.86
CA ARG A 30 -0.10 -2.71 -3.32
C ARG A 30 -0.41 -1.81 -2.14
N VAL A 31 -0.06 -0.52 -2.26
CA VAL A 31 -0.29 0.47 -1.22
C VAL A 31 -1.42 1.41 -1.65
N THR A 32 -2.49 1.44 -0.87
CA THR A 32 -3.68 2.26 -1.13
C THR A 32 -4.00 3.13 0.08
N HIS A 33 -4.14 4.44 -0.09
CA HIS A 33 -4.58 5.33 0.96
C HIS A 33 -6.08 5.16 1.27
N ALA A 34 -6.52 5.42 2.50
CA ALA A 34 -7.93 5.33 2.92
C ALA A 34 -8.90 6.21 2.10
N SER A 35 -8.39 7.21 1.37
CA SER A 35 -9.18 7.99 0.41
C SER A 35 -9.47 7.24 -0.91
N GLY A 36 -8.99 6.00 -1.07
CA GLY A 36 -9.10 5.21 -2.30
C GLY A 36 -7.99 5.48 -3.32
N VAL A 37 -7.02 6.34 -3.01
CA VAL A 37 -5.91 6.67 -3.92
C VAL A 37 -4.80 5.62 -3.79
N SER A 38 -4.41 5.01 -4.90
CA SER A 38 -3.24 4.14 -4.96
C SER A 38 -1.97 4.97 -4.86
N LEU A 39 -1.10 4.65 -3.90
CA LEU A 39 0.23 5.26 -3.74
C LEU A 39 1.29 4.54 -4.59
N GLY A 40 1.07 3.28 -4.94
CA GLY A 40 1.95 2.49 -5.78
C GLY A 40 2.09 1.03 -5.31
N GLU A 41 3.15 0.39 -5.77
CA GLU A 41 3.45 -1.01 -5.49
C GLU A 41 4.89 -1.14 -4.94
N ALA A 42 5.13 -2.15 -4.11
CA ALA A 42 6.39 -2.38 -3.39
C ALA A 42 6.72 -3.87 -3.34
N ALA A 43 8.01 -4.23 -3.38
CA ALA A 43 8.41 -5.64 -3.35
C ALA A 43 8.39 -6.27 -1.94
N ASN A 44 8.39 -5.41 -0.91
CA ASN A 44 8.39 -5.80 0.49
C ASN A 44 7.74 -4.73 1.37
N LEU A 45 7.56 -5.02 2.65
CA LEU A 45 6.92 -4.10 3.59
C LEU A 45 7.76 -2.88 3.94
N GLU A 46 9.07 -2.99 3.88
CA GLU A 46 9.96 -1.86 4.14
C GLU A 46 9.86 -0.81 3.03
N GLU A 47 9.90 -1.26 1.77
CA GLU A 47 9.61 -0.44 0.60
C GLU A 47 8.21 0.16 0.66
N ALA A 48 7.19 -0.62 1.06
CA ALA A 48 5.84 -0.10 1.22
C ALA A 48 5.78 1.03 2.26
N ARG A 49 6.50 0.91 3.39
CA ARG A 49 6.58 1.96 4.41
C ARG A 49 7.28 3.21 3.88
N LEU A 50 8.42 3.05 3.19
CA LEU A 50 9.14 4.15 2.56
C LEU A 50 8.28 4.87 1.51
N LEU A 51 7.55 4.11 0.69
CA LEU A 51 6.62 4.64 -0.29
C LEU A 51 5.52 5.48 0.38
N ILE A 52 4.94 4.99 1.48
CA ILE A 52 3.95 5.74 2.26
C ILE A 52 4.56 7.02 2.81
N ASP A 53 5.71 6.96 3.48
CA ASP A 53 6.32 8.15 4.08
C ASP A 53 6.69 9.21 3.04
N ARG A 54 7.02 8.79 1.80
CA ARG A 54 7.32 9.68 0.68
C ARG A 54 6.07 10.28 0.03
N GLU A 55 5.07 9.46 -0.28
CA GLU A 55 3.92 9.87 -1.10
C GLU A 55 2.76 10.43 -0.27
N LEU A 56 2.62 10.01 1.00
CA LEU A 56 1.53 10.47 1.87
C LEU A 56 1.54 11.99 2.11
N PRO A 57 2.68 12.66 2.37
CA PRO A 57 2.70 14.12 2.51
C PRO A 57 2.24 14.83 1.24
N LEU A 58 2.67 14.36 0.07
CA LEU A 58 2.29 14.92 -1.23
C LEU A 58 0.79 14.72 -1.49
N LEU A 59 0.26 13.54 -1.19
CA LEU A 59 -1.16 13.27 -1.30
C LEU A 59 -1.97 14.19 -0.38
N ARG A 60 -1.55 14.37 0.88
CA ARG A 60 -2.22 15.26 1.84
C ARG A 60 -2.22 16.72 1.37
N GLN A 61 -1.11 17.19 0.82
CA GLN A 61 -1.03 18.53 0.24
C GLN A 61 -2.00 18.70 -0.94
N ARG A 62 -2.07 17.71 -1.84
CA ARG A 62 -3.02 17.72 -2.97
C ARG A 62 -4.46 17.73 -2.49
N LEU A 63 -4.81 16.89 -1.52
CA LEU A 63 -6.16 16.85 -0.95
C LEU A 63 -6.53 18.18 -0.27
N ALA A 64 -5.61 18.77 0.49
CA ALA A 64 -5.82 20.06 1.16
C ALA A 64 -5.95 21.23 0.18
N ALA A 65 -5.28 21.18 -0.98
CA ALA A 65 -5.41 22.20 -2.02
C ALA A 65 -6.71 22.08 -2.84
N THR A 66 -7.42 20.95 -2.73
CA THR A 66 -8.66 20.68 -3.47
C THR A 66 -9.91 20.82 -2.58
N ALA A 67 -9.73 21.07 -1.27
CA ALA A 67 -10.79 21.25 -0.28
C ALA A 67 -11.03 22.73 0.02
#